data_AF-A0A376NUT9-F1
#
_entry.id   AF-A0A376NUT9-F1
#
_cell.length_a   1.000
_cell.length_b   1.000
_cell.length_c   1.000
_cell.angle_alpha   90.00
_cell.angle_beta   90.00
_cell.angle_gamma   90.00
#
_symmetry.space_group_name_H-M   'P 1'
#
loop_
_entity.id
_entity.type
_entity.pdbx_description
1 polymer ?
#
loop_
_entity_poly.entity_id
_entity_poly.type
_entity_poly.pdbx_seq_one_letter_code
_entity_poly.pdbx_strand_id
1 'polypeptide(L)'
;MFGYATNETDVLMPAPITYAHRLVQRQAEVRKNGTLPWLRPDAKSQVTFQYDDGKIVGIDAVVLSTQHSEEIDQKSLQEAVMEEIIKPILPAEWLTSATKFFINPTGRFVIGGPMGDCGLTGRKIIVDTYGGMARHGGGAFSGKDPSKVDRSAAYAARYVAKNIVAAGLADRCEIQVSYAIGVAEPTSIMVETFGTEKVPSEQLTLLVREFFDLRPYGLIQMLDLLHPIYKETAAYGHFGREHFPWEKTDKAQLLRDAAGLK
;
A
#
# COMPACT_ATOMS: atom_id res chain seq x y z
N MET A 1 14.65 -6.62 2.19
CA MET A 1 13.55 -5.65 1.98
C MET A 1 12.83 -6.03 0.71
N PHE A 2 11.54 -5.72 0.61
CA PHE A 2 10.72 -6.08 -0.54
C PHE A 2 10.00 -4.86 -1.12
N GLY A 3 9.91 -4.83 -2.44
CA GLY A 3 9.18 -3.88 -3.27
C GLY A 3 8.11 -4.62 -4.08
N TYR A 4 6.95 -4.02 -4.31
CA TYR A 4 5.92 -4.64 -5.15
C TYR A 4 5.14 -3.61 -5.94
N ALA A 5 4.72 -3.99 -7.14
CA ALA A 5 3.73 -3.28 -7.94
C ALA A 5 2.92 -4.26 -8.79
N THR A 6 1.70 -3.87 -9.13
CA THR A 6 0.77 -4.61 -9.99
C THR A 6 -0.14 -3.61 -10.71
N ASN A 7 -0.66 -3.95 -11.88
CA ASN A 7 -1.57 -3.10 -12.66
C ASN A 7 -3.05 -3.20 -12.25
N GLU A 8 -3.36 -3.82 -11.10
CA GLU A 8 -4.73 -3.94 -10.55
C GLU A 8 -5.40 -2.60 -10.21
N THR A 9 -4.63 -1.55 -9.96
CA THR A 9 -5.13 -0.21 -9.62
C THR A 9 -4.36 0.89 -10.34
N ASP A 10 -4.96 2.08 -10.40
CA ASP A 10 -4.40 3.31 -10.96
C ASP A 10 -3.04 3.69 -10.33
N VAL A 11 -2.89 3.44 -9.03
CA VAL A 11 -1.67 3.73 -8.27
C VAL A 11 -0.65 2.57 -8.25
N LEU A 12 -0.87 1.57 -9.11
CA LEU A 12 -0.03 0.37 -9.27
C LEU A 12 0.18 -0.43 -7.97
N MET A 13 -0.86 -0.52 -7.14
CA MET A 13 -0.91 -1.29 -5.90
C MET A 13 -1.90 -2.46 -6.01
N PRO A 14 -1.77 -3.51 -5.17
CA PRO A 14 -2.81 -4.53 -5.06
C PRO A 14 -4.14 -3.90 -4.63
N ALA A 15 -5.24 -4.31 -5.26
CA ALA A 15 -6.55 -3.72 -4.96
C ALA A 15 -6.97 -3.85 -3.47
N PRO A 16 -6.83 -5.02 -2.80
CA PRO A 16 -7.34 -5.19 -1.43
C PRO A 16 -6.81 -4.18 -0.43
N ILE A 17 -5.49 -3.95 -0.43
CA ILE A 17 -4.85 -2.99 0.48
C ILE A 17 -5.17 -1.54 0.11
N THR A 18 -5.26 -1.25 -1.19
CA THR A 18 -5.59 0.09 -1.70
C THR A 18 -6.97 0.52 -1.21
N TYR A 19 -7.98 -0.33 -1.38
CA TYR A 19 -9.34 -0.01 -0.95
C TYR A 19 -9.51 -0.08 0.56
N ALA A 20 -8.80 -0.97 1.26
CA ALA A 20 -8.76 -0.92 2.73
C ALA A 20 -8.22 0.44 3.23
N HIS A 21 -7.12 0.95 2.67
CA HIS A 21 -6.61 2.27 3.03
C HIS A 21 -7.60 3.40 2.72
N ARG A 22 -8.16 3.41 1.50
CA ARG A 22 -9.11 4.46 1.09
C ARG A 22 -10.35 4.49 1.98
N LEU A 23 -10.85 3.35 2.47
CA LEU A 23 -11.98 3.28 3.40
C LEU A 23 -11.69 3.97 4.74
N VAL A 24 -10.56 3.67 5.39
CA VAL A 24 -10.22 4.33 6.67
C VAL A 24 -9.76 5.78 6.49
N GLN A 25 -9.23 6.13 5.31
CA GLN A 25 -8.95 7.52 4.97
C GLN A 25 -10.25 8.31 4.83
N ARG A 26 -11.25 7.76 4.12
CA ARG A 26 -12.58 8.35 3.98
C ARG A 26 -13.29 8.48 5.32
N GLN A 27 -13.23 7.46 6.18
CA GLN A 27 -13.74 7.54 7.56
C GLN A 27 -13.15 8.74 8.30
N ALA A 28 -11.83 8.94 8.21
CA ALA A 28 -11.17 10.05 8.89
C ALA A 28 -11.54 11.40 8.27
N GLU A 29 -11.74 11.47 6.96
CA GLU A 29 -12.19 12.66 6.24
C GLU A 29 -13.58 13.10 6.71
N VAL A 30 -14.59 12.22 6.61
CA VAL A 30 -15.99 12.55 6.98
C VAL A 30 -16.17 12.81 8.47
N ARG A 31 -15.26 12.30 9.30
CA ARG A 31 -15.17 12.67 10.71
C ARG A 31 -14.60 14.07 10.91
N LYS A 32 -13.48 14.38 10.24
CA LYS A 32 -12.75 15.66 10.45
C LYS A 32 -13.47 16.85 9.85
N ASN A 33 -14.20 16.67 8.75
CA ASN A 33 -14.96 17.73 8.10
C ASN A 33 -16.38 17.92 8.70
N GLY A 34 -16.79 17.04 9.63
CA GLY A 34 -18.08 17.12 10.32
C GLY A 34 -19.27 16.52 9.56
N THR A 35 -19.08 15.88 8.41
CA THR A 35 -20.15 15.17 7.69
C THR A 35 -20.82 14.11 8.58
N LEU A 36 -20.02 13.33 9.32
CA LEU A 36 -20.49 12.37 10.32
C LEU A 36 -19.90 12.73 11.69
N PRO A 37 -20.49 13.68 12.42
CA PRO A 37 -19.88 14.30 13.62
C PRO A 37 -19.79 13.36 14.82
N TRP A 38 -20.55 12.25 14.80
CA TRP A 38 -20.56 11.23 15.84
C TRP A 38 -19.41 10.22 15.70
N LEU A 39 -18.65 10.24 14.59
CA LEU A 39 -17.49 9.37 14.42
C LEU A 39 -16.36 9.74 15.39
N ARG A 40 -15.69 8.71 15.90
CA ARG A 40 -14.48 8.85 16.73
C ARG A 40 -13.23 8.35 15.98
N PRO A 41 -12.01 8.60 16.50
CA PRO A 41 -10.78 8.39 15.72
C PRO A 41 -10.42 6.95 15.36
N ASP A 42 -10.79 5.96 16.18
CA ASP A 42 -10.39 4.56 15.97
C ASP A 42 -11.28 3.87 14.93
N ALA A 43 -10.69 3.32 13.88
CA ALA A 43 -11.42 2.61 12.83
C ALA A 43 -10.54 1.55 12.16
N LYS A 44 -11.18 0.50 11.66
CA LYS A 44 -10.57 -0.66 11.01
C LYS A 44 -11.39 -1.03 9.78
N SER A 45 -10.72 -1.36 8.69
CA SER A 45 -11.36 -1.87 7.47
C SER A 45 -10.69 -3.14 7.00
N GLN A 46 -11.46 -4.01 6.36
CA GLN A 46 -10.99 -5.20 5.66
C GLN A 46 -11.84 -5.39 4.41
N VAL A 47 -11.21 -5.76 3.30
CA VAL A 47 -11.91 -6.04 2.04
C VAL A 47 -11.41 -7.38 1.51
N THR A 48 -12.35 -8.29 1.24
CA THR A 48 -12.09 -9.62 0.68
C THR A 48 -12.45 -9.58 -0.80
N PHE A 49 -11.43 -9.62 -1.65
CA PHE A 49 -11.58 -9.67 -3.10
C PHE A 49 -11.64 -11.12 -3.59
N GLN A 50 -12.37 -11.33 -4.69
CA GLN A 50 -12.40 -12.57 -5.44
C GLN A 50 -11.50 -12.42 -6.67
N TYR A 51 -10.68 -13.43 -6.91
CA TYR A 51 -9.78 -13.50 -8.06
C TYR A 51 -10.03 -14.77 -8.87
N ASP A 52 -9.96 -14.62 -10.19
CA ASP A 52 -9.94 -15.72 -11.17
C ASP A 52 -8.71 -15.54 -12.07
N ASP A 53 -7.80 -16.52 -12.08
CA ASP A 53 -6.50 -16.45 -12.79
C ASP A 53 -5.74 -15.12 -12.60
N GLY A 54 -5.74 -14.60 -11.36
CA GLY A 54 -5.06 -13.36 -11.01
C GLY A 54 -5.79 -12.07 -11.42
N LYS A 55 -6.98 -12.16 -12.00
CA LYS A 55 -7.85 -11.03 -12.31
C LYS A 55 -8.93 -10.86 -11.25
N ILE A 56 -9.25 -9.62 -10.91
CA ILE A 56 -10.33 -9.29 -9.97
C ILE A 56 -11.68 -9.57 -10.65
N VAL A 57 -12.51 -10.38 -10.02
CA VAL A 57 -13.88 -10.67 -10.49
C VAL A 57 -14.97 -10.10 -9.58
N GLY A 58 -14.62 -9.61 -8.39
CA GLY A 58 -15.55 -8.94 -7.49
C GLY A 58 -15.05 -8.84 -6.05
N ILE A 59 -15.92 -8.33 -5.17
CA ILE A 59 -15.70 -8.26 -3.71
C ILE A 59 -16.70 -9.21 -3.02
N ASP A 60 -16.21 -10.18 -2.25
CA ASP A 60 -17.04 -11.09 -1.47
C ASP A 60 -17.53 -10.43 -0.17
N ALA A 61 -16.64 -9.73 0.54
CA ALA A 61 -16.95 -9.17 1.85
C ALA A 61 -16.22 -7.87 2.14
N VAL A 62 -16.92 -6.96 2.83
CA VAL A 62 -16.38 -5.71 3.35
C VAL A 62 -16.68 -5.67 4.85
N VAL A 63 -15.64 -5.50 5.66
CA VAL A 63 -15.76 -5.26 7.10
C VAL A 63 -15.30 -3.84 7.38
N LEU A 64 -16.14 -3.05 8.07
CA LEU A 64 -15.76 -1.73 8.55
C LEU A 64 -16.23 -1.57 10.00
N SER A 65 -15.27 -1.46 10.90
CA SER A 65 -15.52 -1.17 12.30
C SER A 65 -15.04 0.25 12.60
N THR A 66 -15.93 1.12 13.06
CA THR A 66 -15.61 2.50 13.41
C THR A 66 -16.08 2.81 14.82
N GLN A 67 -15.22 3.48 15.57
CA GLN A 67 -15.55 4.04 16.87
C GLN A 67 -16.57 5.16 16.70
N HIS A 68 -17.50 5.28 17.64
CA HIS A 68 -18.61 6.24 17.56
C HIS A 68 -19.04 6.80 18.93
N SER A 69 -19.79 7.89 18.90
CA SER A 69 -20.55 8.42 20.04
C SER A 69 -21.56 7.41 20.56
N GLU A 70 -21.91 7.49 21.85
CA GLU A 70 -22.97 6.67 22.44
C GLU A 70 -24.37 7.03 21.92
N GLU A 71 -24.51 8.20 21.31
CA GLU A 71 -25.80 8.80 20.91
C GLU A 71 -26.36 8.24 19.60
N ILE A 72 -25.51 7.69 18.73
CA ILE A 72 -25.96 7.11 17.46
C ILE A 72 -26.40 5.66 17.65
N ASP A 73 -27.59 5.33 17.13
CA ASP A 73 -28.08 3.96 17.08
C ASP A 73 -27.41 3.16 15.96
N GLN A 74 -27.41 1.83 16.11
CA GLN A 74 -26.71 0.93 15.19
C GLN A 74 -27.22 1.03 13.75
N LYS A 75 -28.54 1.20 13.54
CA LYS A 75 -29.12 1.21 12.19
C LYS A 75 -28.69 2.45 11.43
N SER A 76 -28.80 3.62 12.06
CA SER A 76 -28.34 4.89 11.47
C SER A 76 -26.84 4.89 11.19
N LEU A 77 -26.04 4.29 12.09
CA LEU A 77 -24.60 4.13 11.88
C LEU A 77 -24.31 3.27 10.64
N GLN A 78 -24.99 2.13 10.50
CA GLN A 78 -24.76 1.21 9.38
C GLN A 78 -25.12 1.85 8.03
N GLU A 79 -26.25 2.55 7.97
CA GLU A 79 -26.66 3.28 6.77
C GLU A 79 -25.67 4.39 6.42
N ALA A 80 -25.28 5.22 7.38
CA ALA A 80 -24.32 6.30 7.14
C ALA A 80 -22.93 5.80 6.72
N VAL A 81 -22.42 4.73 7.34
CA VAL A 81 -21.14 4.12 6.92
C VAL A 81 -21.24 3.56 5.49
N MET A 82 -22.38 2.96 5.13
CA MET A 82 -22.60 2.45 3.78
C MET A 82 -22.56 3.57 2.74
N GLU A 83 -23.36 4.63 2.93
CA GLU A 83 -23.54 5.68 1.94
C GLU A 83 -22.38 6.68 1.90
N GLU A 84 -21.79 7.04 3.04
CA GLU A 84 -20.78 8.10 3.11
C GLU A 84 -19.33 7.59 3.03
N ILE A 85 -19.12 6.29 3.28
CA ILE A 85 -17.78 5.69 3.36
C ILE A 85 -17.58 4.54 2.38
N ILE A 86 -18.46 3.54 2.37
CA ILE A 86 -18.22 2.32 1.58
C ILE A 86 -18.50 2.54 0.09
N LYS A 87 -19.72 2.95 -0.25
CA LYS A 87 -20.14 3.15 -1.65
C LYS A 87 -19.32 4.19 -2.42
N PRO A 88 -18.91 5.33 -1.83
CA PRO A 88 -18.10 6.32 -2.55
C PRO A 88 -16.68 5.85 -2.85
N ILE A 89 -16.19 4.80 -2.18
CA ILE A 89 -14.81 4.35 -2.26
C ILE A 89 -14.63 3.07 -3.07
N LEU A 90 -15.57 2.12 -2.94
CA LEU A 90 -15.48 0.84 -3.64
C LEU A 90 -16.07 0.95 -5.06
N PRO A 91 -15.38 0.45 -6.10
CA PRO A 91 -15.88 0.48 -7.46
C PRO A 91 -17.17 -0.34 -7.59
N ALA A 92 -18.21 0.27 -8.15
CA ALA A 92 -19.54 -0.33 -8.24
C ALA A 92 -19.54 -1.62 -9.08
N GLU A 93 -18.66 -1.72 -10.07
CA GLU A 93 -18.48 -2.90 -10.93
C GLU A 93 -18.02 -4.16 -10.18
N TRP A 94 -17.46 -4.02 -8.97
CA TRP A 94 -17.03 -5.17 -8.15
C TRP A 94 -17.99 -5.46 -7.00
N LEU A 95 -19.02 -4.63 -6.82
CA LEU A 95 -20.06 -4.84 -5.82
C LEU A 95 -21.25 -5.55 -6.47
N THR A 96 -21.69 -6.64 -5.85
CA THR A 96 -22.85 -7.40 -6.32
C THR A 96 -23.87 -7.53 -5.19
N SER A 97 -25.08 -8.01 -5.50
CA SER A 97 -26.06 -8.35 -4.47
C SER A 97 -25.60 -9.46 -3.52
N ALA A 98 -24.54 -10.20 -3.87
CA ALA A 98 -23.94 -11.23 -3.02
C ALA A 98 -22.83 -10.69 -2.11
N THR A 99 -22.37 -9.44 -2.31
CA THR A 99 -21.33 -8.83 -1.48
C THR A 99 -21.84 -8.64 -0.05
N LYS A 100 -21.08 -9.16 0.92
CA LYS A 100 -21.44 -9.11 2.35
C LYS A 100 -20.86 -7.86 2.99
N PHE A 101 -21.66 -7.14 3.74
CA PHE A 101 -21.23 -5.95 4.48
C PHE A 101 -21.36 -6.16 5.98
N PHE A 102 -20.24 -6.07 6.69
CA PHE A 102 -20.15 -6.21 8.14
C PHE A 102 -19.74 -4.88 8.76
N ILE A 103 -20.74 -4.06 9.11
CA ILE A 103 -20.52 -2.75 9.72
C ILE A 103 -20.76 -2.85 11.22
N ASN A 104 -19.70 -2.61 12.00
CA ASN A 104 -19.65 -2.79 13.46
C ASN A 104 -20.30 -4.13 13.90
N PRO A 105 -19.78 -5.29 13.46
CA PRO A 105 -20.44 -6.59 13.64
C PRO A 105 -20.59 -7.02 15.11
N THR A 106 -19.78 -6.47 16.02
CA THR A 106 -19.87 -6.71 17.46
C THR A 106 -20.87 -5.78 18.17
N GLY A 107 -21.56 -4.91 17.43
CA GLY A 107 -22.44 -3.88 17.97
C GLY A 107 -21.66 -2.61 18.35
N ARG A 108 -21.68 -2.24 19.63
CA ARG A 108 -21.15 -0.93 20.08
C ARG A 108 -19.62 -0.89 20.08
N PHE A 109 -19.06 0.17 19.50
CA PHE A 109 -17.63 0.49 19.57
C PHE A 109 -17.44 1.94 20.06
N VAL A 110 -17.60 2.14 21.37
CA VAL A 110 -17.56 3.48 22.00
C VAL A 110 -16.18 3.81 22.57
N ILE A 111 -15.61 2.85 23.32
CA ILE A 111 -14.27 2.94 23.89
C ILE A 111 -13.27 2.40 22.86
N GLY A 112 -12.20 3.14 22.60
CA GLY A 112 -11.21 2.80 21.59
C GLY A 112 -9.91 3.58 21.78
N GLY A 113 -9.00 3.46 20.83
CA GLY A 113 -7.66 4.07 20.93
C GLY A 113 -6.82 3.47 22.07
N PRO A 114 -5.83 4.22 22.60
CA PRO A 114 -4.90 3.71 23.61
C PRO A 114 -5.54 3.25 24.92
N MET A 115 -6.76 3.72 25.23
CA MET A 115 -7.54 3.27 26.39
C MET A 115 -8.06 1.83 26.19
N GLY A 116 -8.40 1.46 24.95
CA GLY A 116 -8.88 0.12 24.61
C GLY A 116 -7.72 -0.85 24.39
N ASP A 117 -6.75 -0.46 23.56
CA ASP A 117 -5.64 -1.32 23.13
C ASP A 117 -4.30 -0.56 23.13
N CYS A 118 -3.25 -1.15 23.71
CA CYS A 118 -1.90 -0.58 23.67
C CYS A 118 -1.32 -0.58 22.24
N GLY A 119 -0.85 0.58 21.79
CA GLY A 119 -0.20 0.76 20.47
C GLY A 119 1.32 0.86 20.56
N LEU A 120 2.02 0.23 19.63
CA LEU A 120 3.49 0.32 19.52
C LEU A 120 3.91 0.59 18.07
N THR A 121 4.99 1.35 17.91
CA THR A 121 5.65 1.60 16.62
C THR A 121 6.02 0.28 15.92
N GLY A 122 5.75 0.18 14.62
CA GLY A 122 6.14 -0.99 13.83
C GLY A 122 5.26 -2.23 14.02
N ARG A 123 4.06 -2.09 14.61
CA ARG A 123 3.09 -3.20 14.75
C ARG A 123 2.01 -3.23 13.66
N LYS A 124 2.25 -2.54 12.55
CA LYS A 124 1.37 -2.45 11.38
C LYS A 124 2.11 -2.58 10.05
N ILE A 125 3.29 -3.20 10.03
CA ILE A 125 4.17 -3.27 8.83
C ILE A 125 3.50 -3.86 7.56
N ILE A 126 2.54 -4.77 7.69
CA ILE A 126 1.80 -5.29 6.53
C ILE A 126 0.74 -4.29 6.03
N VAL A 127 0.14 -3.53 6.95
CA VAL A 127 -0.74 -2.41 6.63
C VAL A 127 0.08 -1.26 6.03
N ASP A 128 1.30 -1.03 6.50
CA ASP A 128 2.19 0.01 5.95
C ASP A 128 2.64 -0.30 4.51
N THR A 129 2.53 -1.55 4.07
CA THR A 129 3.05 -2.06 2.79
C THR A 129 1.97 -2.57 1.85
N TYR A 130 1.90 -3.88 1.61
CA TYR A 130 1.17 -4.48 0.49
C TYR A 130 -0.02 -5.33 0.93
N GLY A 131 -0.42 -5.25 2.20
CA GLY A 131 -1.59 -5.98 2.72
C GLY A 131 -1.50 -7.50 2.60
N GLY A 132 -0.29 -8.06 2.53
CA GLY A 132 -0.04 -9.49 2.41
C GLY A 132 0.06 -10.02 0.98
N MET A 133 -0.12 -9.19 -0.05
CA MET A 133 0.02 -9.59 -1.46
C MET A 133 1.47 -9.74 -1.90
N ALA A 134 2.41 -9.21 -1.11
CA ALA A 134 3.84 -9.34 -1.33
C ALA A 134 4.54 -9.71 -0.03
N ARG A 135 5.74 -10.28 -0.16
CA ARG A 135 6.58 -10.69 0.97
C ARG A 135 7.06 -9.47 1.75
N HIS A 136 7.43 -9.66 3.01
CA HIS A 136 7.92 -8.59 3.88
C HIS A 136 9.23 -8.97 4.57
N GLY A 137 10.16 -8.02 4.70
CA GLY A 137 11.50 -8.25 5.26
C GLY A 137 11.60 -8.15 6.78
N GLY A 138 10.51 -7.76 7.45
CA GLY A 138 10.40 -7.66 8.91
C GLY A 138 10.71 -6.28 9.50
N GLY A 139 11.50 -5.45 8.82
CA GLY A 139 11.84 -4.10 9.28
C GLY A 139 10.65 -3.14 9.28
N ALA A 140 10.40 -2.46 10.41
CA ALA A 140 9.43 -1.35 10.48
C ALA A 140 9.98 -0.05 9.86
N PHE A 141 9.10 0.90 9.52
CA PHE A 141 9.49 2.17 8.89
C PHE A 141 9.53 3.35 9.86
N SER A 142 8.43 3.63 10.57
CA SER A 142 8.28 4.82 11.42
C SER A 142 9.32 4.88 12.54
N GLY A 143 9.85 6.08 12.78
CA GLY A 143 10.92 6.34 13.75
C GLY A 143 12.35 6.15 13.22
N LYS A 144 12.53 5.82 11.93
CA LYS A 144 13.85 5.60 11.32
C LYS A 144 14.20 6.68 10.29
N ASP A 145 15.39 7.29 10.41
CA ASP A 145 15.92 8.18 9.36
C ASP A 145 16.32 7.36 8.10
N PRO A 146 16.51 8.00 6.93
CA PRO A 146 16.68 7.28 5.67
C PRO A 146 18.04 6.55 5.53
N SER A 147 18.97 6.71 6.47
CA SER A 147 20.17 5.86 6.51
C SER A 147 19.83 4.40 6.87
N LYS A 148 18.62 4.12 7.38
CA LYS A 148 18.20 2.79 7.83
C LYS A 148 17.54 2.10 6.65
N VAL A 149 18.26 1.14 6.07
CA VAL A 149 17.85 0.39 4.87
C VAL A 149 16.48 -0.27 5.00
N ASP A 150 16.02 -0.58 6.21
CA ASP A 150 14.66 -1.08 6.44
C ASP A 150 13.59 -0.17 5.82
N ARG A 151 13.79 1.14 5.85
CA ARG A 151 12.92 2.15 5.25
C ARG A 151 13.35 2.48 3.83
N SER A 152 14.58 2.98 3.66
CA SER A 152 15.03 3.54 2.37
C SER A 152 15.10 2.47 1.27
N ALA A 153 15.56 1.26 1.57
CA ALA A 153 15.62 0.20 0.56
C ALA A 153 14.25 -0.40 0.26
N ALA A 154 13.31 -0.40 1.21
CA ALA A 154 11.92 -0.77 0.94
C ALA A 154 11.24 0.25 0.01
N TYR A 155 11.48 1.55 0.23
CA TYR A 155 10.98 2.62 -0.65
C TYR A 155 11.59 2.52 -2.05
N ALA A 156 12.90 2.31 -2.16
CA ALA A 156 13.53 2.12 -3.46
C ALA A 156 13.07 0.84 -4.16
N ALA A 157 12.86 -0.26 -3.43
CA ALA A 157 12.30 -1.47 -4.02
C ALA A 157 10.89 -1.24 -4.56
N ARG A 158 10.03 -0.48 -3.85
CA ARG A 158 8.73 -0.01 -4.38
C ARG A 158 8.92 0.81 -5.65
N TYR A 159 9.81 1.79 -5.63
CA TYR A 159 10.09 2.67 -6.77
C TYR A 159 10.53 1.87 -8.01
N VAL A 160 11.44 0.91 -7.84
CA VAL A 160 11.88 0.00 -8.92
C VAL A 160 10.71 -0.82 -9.46
N ALA A 161 9.99 -1.56 -8.59
CA ALA A 161 8.87 -2.40 -9.01
C ALA A 161 7.79 -1.59 -9.75
N LYS A 162 7.45 -0.40 -9.21
CA LYS A 162 6.47 0.50 -9.80
C LYS A 162 6.89 0.98 -11.19
N ASN A 163 8.16 1.35 -11.37
CA ASN A 163 8.67 1.76 -12.68
C ASN A 163 8.71 0.61 -13.69
N ILE A 164 9.01 -0.62 -13.27
CA ILE A 164 8.95 -1.82 -14.15
C ILE A 164 7.53 -2.06 -14.64
N VAL A 165 6.53 -2.01 -13.75
CA VAL A 165 5.11 -2.20 -14.13
C VAL A 165 4.61 -1.02 -14.97
N ALA A 166 4.94 0.22 -14.59
CA ALA A 166 4.57 1.42 -15.35
C ALA A 166 5.18 1.45 -16.76
N ALA A 167 6.39 0.90 -16.93
CA ALA A 167 7.05 0.75 -18.23
C ALA A 167 6.38 -0.32 -19.11
N GLY A 168 5.44 -1.10 -18.56
CA GLY A 168 4.80 -2.20 -19.26
C GLY A 168 5.75 -3.39 -19.47
N LEU A 169 6.80 -3.53 -18.66
CA LEU A 169 7.72 -4.68 -18.76
C LEU A 169 7.16 -5.94 -18.09
N ALA A 170 6.24 -5.77 -17.14
CA ALA A 170 5.49 -6.84 -16.50
C ALA A 170 4.15 -6.31 -15.98
N ASP A 171 3.16 -7.19 -15.79
CA ASP A 171 1.88 -6.79 -15.19
C ASP A 171 1.95 -6.71 -13.66
N ARG A 172 2.80 -7.54 -13.04
CA ARG A 172 3.17 -7.45 -11.63
C ARG A 172 4.64 -7.78 -11.41
N CYS A 173 5.25 -7.13 -10.44
CA CYS A 173 6.67 -7.26 -10.14
C CYS A 173 6.92 -7.18 -8.64
N GLU A 174 7.67 -8.14 -8.09
CA GLU A 174 8.26 -8.10 -6.76
C GLU A 174 9.78 -7.94 -6.87
N ILE A 175 10.35 -7.04 -6.07
CA ILE A 175 11.78 -6.81 -5.94
C ILE A 175 12.20 -7.22 -4.54
N GLN A 176 13.24 -8.05 -4.42
CA GLN A 176 13.91 -8.31 -3.14
C GLN A 176 15.33 -7.76 -3.17
N VAL A 177 15.70 -7.03 -2.12
CA VAL A 177 17.08 -6.57 -1.87
C VAL A 177 17.53 -6.96 -0.46
N SER A 178 18.79 -7.29 -0.28
CA SER A 178 19.40 -7.57 1.04
C SER A 178 20.73 -6.87 1.20
N TYR A 179 21.14 -6.61 2.44
CA TYR A 179 22.39 -5.94 2.78
C TYR A 179 23.09 -6.66 3.93
N ALA A 180 24.42 -6.66 3.89
CA ALA A 180 25.26 -6.98 5.04
C ALA A 180 25.62 -5.68 5.78
N ILE A 181 25.67 -5.73 7.12
CA ILE A 181 26.01 -4.55 7.92
C ILE A 181 27.42 -4.05 7.55
N GLY A 182 27.54 -2.75 7.28
CA GLY A 182 28.80 -2.12 6.86
C GLY A 182 29.19 -2.31 5.39
N VAL A 183 28.38 -3.02 4.59
CA VAL A 183 28.60 -3.19 3.15
C VAL A 183 27.62 -2.30 2.38
N ALA A 184 28.13 -1.47 1.47
CA ALA A 184 27.31 -0.53 0.71
C ALA A 184 26.49 -1.23 -0.39
N GLU A 185 27.09 -2.17 -1.10
CA GLU A 185 26.42 -2.91 -2.17
C GLU A 185 25.41 -3.91 -1.60
N PRO A 186 24.22 -4.06 -2.23
CA PRO A 186 23.30 -5.11 -1.88
C PRO A 186 23.95 -6.50 -2.03
N THR A 187 23.78 -7.36 -1.04
CA THR A 187 24.22 -8.77 -1.10
C THR A 187 23.38 -9.59 -2.07
N SER A 188 22.13 -9.20 -2.31
CA SER A 188 21.28 -9.77 -3.34
C SER A 188 20.33 -8.74 -3.93
N ILE A 189 20.00 -8.92 -5.21
CA ILE A 189 18.90 -8.26 -5.92
C ILE A 189 18.19 -9.37 -6.69
N MET A 190 16.89 -9.54 -6.45
CA MET A 190 16.04 -10.51 -7.14
C MET A 190 14.81 -9.79 -7.69
N VAL A 191 14.43 -10.15 -8.92
CA VAL A 191 13.22 -9.67 -9.59
C VAL A 191 12.33 -10.89 -9.87
N GLU A 192 11.07 -10.82 -9.43
CA GLU A 192 10.04 -11.84 -9.66
C GLU A 192 8.83 -11.20 -10.33
N THR A 193 8.40 -11.74 -11.47
CA THR A 193 7.30 -11.20 -12.29
C THR A 193 6.11 -12.15 -12.38
N PHE A 194 6.21 -13.33 -11.74
CA PHE A 194 5.13 -14.30 -11.62
C PHE A 194 4.54 -14.71 -12.98
N GLY A 195 5.40 -14.84 -14.00
CA GLY A 195 5.04 -15.20 -15.37
C GLY A 195 4.35 -14.09 -16.17
N THR A 196 4.42 -12.83 -15.71
CA THR A 196 3.79 -11.68 -16.38
C THR A 196 4.77 -10.78 -17.12
N GLU A 197 6.04 -11.18 -17.18
CA GLU A 197 7.08 -10.47 -17.92
C GLU A 197 6.81 -10.45 -19.44
N LYS A 198 7.11 -9.31 -20.05
CA LYS A 198 7.00 -9.07 -21.50
C LYS A 198 8.38 -9.02 -22.18
N VAL A 199 9.43 -9.21 -21.39
CA VAL A 199 10.84 -9.29 -21.79
C VAL A 199 11.52 -10.40 -20.99
N PRO A 200 12.67 -10.94 -21.45
CA PRO A 200 13.40 -11.95 -20.70
C PRO A 200 13.70 -11.53 -19.25
N SER A 201 13.43 -12.40 -18.28
CA SER A 201 13.55 -12.07 -16.84
C SER A 201 14.96 -11.66 -16.43
N GLU A 202 16.00 -12.22 -17.07
CA GLU A 202 17.40 -11.82 -16.86
C GLU A 202 17.64 -10.35 -17.23
N GLN A 203 16.99 -9.86 -18.29
CA GLN A 203 17.10 -8.48 -18.73
C GLN A 203 16.55 -7.50 -17.68
N LEU A 204 15.47 -7.86 -16.98
CA LEU A 204 14.91 -7.02 -15.91
C LEU A 204 15.93 -6.79 -14.80
N THR A 205 16.65 -7.83 -14.38
CA THR A 205 17.67 -7.70 -13.32
C THR A 205 18.84 -6.81 -13.78
N LEU A 206 19.24 -6.90 -15.05
CA LEU A 206 20.27 -6.04 -15.63
C LEU A 206 19.83 -4.57 -15.66
N LEU A 207 18.61 -4.29 -16.13
CA LEU A 207 18.03 -2.94 -16.14
C LEU A 207 17.95 -2.35 -14.73
N VAL A 208 17.58 -3.15 -13.73
CA VAL A 208 17.57 -2.68 -12.33
C VAL A 208 18.96 -2.25 -11.87
N ARG A 209 19.99 -3.04 -12.18
CA ARG A 209 21.38 -2.72 -11.81
C ARG A 209 21.93 -1.51 -12.55
N GLU A 210 21.51 -1.30 -13.79
CA GLU A 210 21.97 -0.20 -14.64
C GLU A 210 21.34 1.14 -14.25
N PHE A 211 20.03 1.16 -13.99
CA PHE A 211 19.28 2.42 -13.87
C PHE A 211 18.98 2.89 -12.44
N PHE A 212 19.26 2.04 -11.44
CA PHE A 212 18.99 2.33 -10.03
C PHE A 212 20.21 2.09 -9.15
N ASP A 213 20.69 3.14 -8.48
CA ASP A 213 21.75 3.02 -7.47
C ASP A 213 21.14 2.56 -6.14
N LEU A 214 21.28 1.27 -5.86
CA LEU A 214 20.71 0.64 -4.67
C LEU A 214 21.66 0.66 -3.45
N ARG A 215 22.79 1.38 -3.48
CA ARG A 215 23.61 1.58 -2.29
C ARG A 215 22.94 2.58 -1.35
N PRO A 216 23.09 2.49 -0.01
CA PRO A 216 22.40 3.37 0.94
C PRO A 216 22.51 4.88 0.64
N TYR A 217 23.68 5.35 0.19
CA TYR A 217 23.83 6.74 -0.26
C TYR A 217 23.05 7.04 -1.55
N GLY A 218 23.10 6.12 -2.53
CA GLY A 218 22.30 6.17 -3.75
C GLY A 218 20.80 6.23 -3.48
N LEU A 219 20.30 5.43 -2.54
CA LEU A 219 18.88 5.45 -2.12
C LEU A 219 18.43 6.84 -1.67
N ILE A 220 19.27 7.50 -0.86
CA ILE A 220 18.98 8.83 -0.31
C ILE A 220 18.96 9.89 -1.41
N GLN A 221 19.93 9.85 -2.33
CA GLN A 221 20.05 10.82 -3.43
C GLN A 221 18.95 10.62 -4.48
N MET A 222 18.73 9.37 -4.89
CA MET A 222 17.76 9.01 -5.93
C MET A 222 16.33 9.41 -5.57
N LEU A 223 15.97 9.30 -4.29
CA LEU A 223 14.62 9.57 -3.80
C LEU A 223 14.50 10.88 -3.01
N ASP A 224 15.57 11.69 -2.96
CA ASP A 224 15.65 12.93 -2.19
C ASP A 224 15.06 12.78 -0.77
N LEU A 225 15.69 11.92 0.04
CA LEU A 225 15.09 11.49 1.32
C LEU A 225 15.41 12.41 2.51
N LEU A 226 16.28 13.40 2.38
CA LEU A 226 16.70 14.26 3.50
C LEU A 226 15.74 15.43 3.75
N HIS A 227 14.44 15.12 3.83
CA HIS A 227 13.35 16.09 4.05
C HIS A 227 12.37 15.61 5.13
N PRO A 228 11.63 16.52 5.78
CA PRO A 228 10.63 16.19 6.80
C PRO A 228 9.31 15.66 6.19
N ILE A 229 9.37 14.68 5.29
CA ILE A 229 8.24 14.16 4.51
C ILE A 229 7.53 12.94 5.13
N TYR A 230 8.05 12.42 6.26
CA TYR A 230 7.67 11.09 6.77
C TYR A 230 6.45 11.04 7.68
N LYS A 231 5.94 12.19 8.16
CA LYS A 231 4.80 12.19 9.08
C LYS A 231 3.54 11.65 8.42
N GLU A 232 3.35 12.01 7.15
CA GLU A 232 2.16 11.61 6.39
C GLU A 232 2.15 10.12 6.05
N THR A 233 3.30 9.47 6.00
CA THR A 233 3.41 8.03 5.69
C THR A 233 2.90 7.15 6.85
N ALA A 234 2.86 7.67 8.08
CA ALA A 234 2.61 6.88 9.29
C ALA A 234 1.16 6.38 9.45
N ALA A 235 0.28 6.69 8.49
CA ALA A 235 -1.07 6.17 8.37
C ALA A 235 -1.45 6.06 6.89
N TYR A 236 -2.42 5.19 6.59
CA TYR A 236 -2.97 5.01 5.23
C TYR A 236 -1.97 4.48 4.20
N GLY A 237 -0.95 3.76 4.66
CA GLY A 237 0.05 3.13 3.80
C GLY A 237 1.18 4.07 3.40
N HIS A 238 2.38 3.50 3.26
CA HIS A 238 3.56 4.19 2.74
C HIS A 238 3.60 4.22 1.20
N PHE A 239 2.84 3.34 0.55
CA PHE A 239 2.87 3.12 -0.90
C PHE A 239 1.49 3.36 -1.53
N GLY A 240 1.47 3.66 -2.83
CA GLY A 240 0.25 3.94 -3.58
C GLY A 240 -0.28 5.37 -3.45
N ARG A 241 0.54 6.32 -3.01
CA ARG A 241 0.19 7.74 -2.82
C ARG A 241 1.15 8.64 -3.58
N GLU A 242 0.70 9.19 -4.71
CA GLU A 242 1.55 9.71 -5.79
C GLU A 242 2.49 10.86 -5.43
N HIS A 243 2.20 11.64 -4.39
CA HIS A 243 3.04 12.78 -4.00
C HIS A 243 4.39 12.36 -3.37
N PHE A 244 4.58 11.09 -3.03
CA PHE A 244 5.84 10.63 -2.45
C PHE A 244 6.93 10.38 -3.51
N PRO A 245 8.21 10.66 -3.22
CA PRO A 245 9.29 10.49 -4.21
C PRO A 245 9.39 9.09 -4.81
N TRP A 246 9.20 8.03 -4.00
CA TRP A 246 9.26 6.64 -4.44
C TRP A 246 8.00 6.17 -5.21
N GLU A 247 6.98 7.01 -5.33
CA GLU A 247 5.79 6.72 -6.12
C GLU A 247 5.87 7.31 -7.55
N LYS A 248 6.93 8.02 -7.89
CA LYS A 248 7.17 8.52 -9.25
C LYS A 248 7.45 7.37 -10.22
N THR A 249 7.05 7.56 -11.47
CA THR A 249 7.26 6.61 -12.59
C THR A 249 8.17 7.20 -13.67
N ASP A 250 9.09 8.08 -13.27
CA ASP A 250 9.99 8.84 -14.13
C ASP A 250 11.09 8.02 -14.80
N LYS A 251 11.32 6.78 -14.36
CA LYS A 251 12.22 5.82 -15.03
C LYS A 251 11.48 4.91 -16.02
N ALA A 252 10.15 4.93 -16.05
CA ALA A 252 9.37 3.98 -16.83
C ALA A 252 9.70 4.03 -18.34
N GLN A 253 9.73 5.22 -18.94
CA GLN A 253 10.04 5.36 -20.37
C GLN A 253 11.47 4.92 -20.68
N LEU A 254 12.43 5.31 -19.84
CA LEU A 254 13.84 4.92 -19.98
C LEU A 254 14.01 3.40 -19.94
N LEU A 255 13.34 2.73 -19.00
CA LEU A 255 13.34 1.27 -18.90
C LEU A 255 12.70 0.61 -20.12
N ARG A 256 11.58 1.15 -20.61
CA ARG A 256 10.88 0.64 -21.79
C ARG A 256 11.76 0.72 -23.04
N ASP A 257 12.43 1.86 -23.25
CA ASP A 257 13.33 2.08 -24.39
C ASP A 257 14.54 1.14 -24.32
N ALA A 258 15.18 1.02 -23.16
CA ALA A 258 16.31 0.12 -22.94
C ALA A 258 15.91 -1.37 -23.07
N ALA A 259 14.65 -1.70 -22.78
CA ALA A 259 14.11 -3.04 -22.96
C ALA A 259 13.77 -3.38 -24.42
N GLY A 260 13.75 -2.39 -25.32
CA GLY A 260 13.41 -2.57 -26.74
C GLY A 260 11.90 -2.74 -27.01
N LEU A 261 11.04 -2.45 -26.03
CA LEU A 261 9.58 -2.50 -26.18
C LEU A 261 9.07 -1.22 -26.85
N LYS A 262 8.88 -1.26 -28.17
CA LYS A 262 8.23 -0.19 -28.94
C LYS A 262 6.74 -0.10 -28.62
#